data_AF-A0A418V9A1-F1
#
_entry.id   AF-A0A418V9A1-F1
#
_cell.length_a   1.000
_cell.length_b   1.000
_cell.length_c   1.000
_cell.angle_alpha   90.00
_cell.angle_beta   90.00
_cell.angle_gamma   90.00
#
_symmetry.space_group_name_H-M   'P 1'
#
loop_
_entity.id
_entity.type
_entity.pdbx_description
1 polymer ?
#
loop_
_entity_poly.entity_id
_entity_poly.type
_entity_poly.pdbx_seq_one_letter_code
_entity_poly.pdbx_strand_id
1 'polypeptide(L)'
;MKAAPLLLVLAAVLDVAANALLKRSDGFRQWVPGVLALLLVVVAFGLLGIALHSVPLTTAYATWGAVGLVLTALLSRTLDGTRLTAGAWLGLFLMTGSVLVLHR
;
A
#
# COMPACT_ATOMS: atom_id res chain seq x y z
N MET A 1 -23.03 -5.41 -1.28
CA MET A 1 -21.69 -5.89 -1.71
C MET A 1 -20.89 -4.82 -2.48
N LYS A 2 -20.95 -3.54 -2.10
CA LYS A 2 -20.26 -2.42 -2.79
C LYS A 2 -19.01 -1.90 -2.07
N ALA A 3 -18.63 -2.51 -0.94
CA ALA A 3 -17.58 -2.00 -0.04
C ALA A 3 -16.19 -2.61 -0.25
N ALA A 4 -16.06 -3.67 -1.05
CA ALA A 4 -14.77 -4.34 -1.29
C ALA A 4 -13.65 -3.43 -1.80
N PRO A 5 -13.86 -2.53 -2.80
CA PRO A 5 -12.80 -1.62 -3.24
C PRO A 5 -12.43 -0.59 -2.16
N LEU A 6 -13.39 -0.17 -1.32
CA LEU A 6 -13.13 0.75 -0.22
C LEU A 6 -12.24 0.10 0.85
N LEU A 7 -12.46 -1.19 1.15
CA LEU A 7 -11.62 -1.99 2.05
C LEU A 7 -10.20 -2.14 1.52
N LEU A 8 -10.03 -2.37 0.21
CA LEU A 8 -8.71 -2.47 -0.42
C LEU A 8 -7.93 -1.15 -0.34
N VAL A 9 -8.59 -0.02 -0.60
CA VAL A 9 -7.97 1.30 -0.47
C VAL A 9 -7.59 1.57 0.99
N LEU A 10 -8.49 1.28 1.93
CA LEU A 10 -8.20 1.45 3.36
C LEU A 10 -7.04 0.56 3.83
N ALA A 11 -7.01 -0.70 3.38
CA ALA A 11 -5.91 -1.63 3.65
C ALA A 11 -4.58 -1.10 3.09
N ALA A 12 -4.58 -0.53 1.88
CA ALA A 12 -3.39 0.07 1.29
C ALA A 12 -2.89 1.30 2.08
N VAL A 13 -3.81 2.16 2.54
CA VAL A 13 -3.45 3.33 3.36
C VAL A 13 -2.83 2.90 4.70
N LEU A 14 -3.43 1.90 5.36
CA LEU A 14 -2.89 1.35 6.61
C LEU A 14 -1.51 0.70 6.41
N ASP A 15 -1.32 -0.02 5.30
CA ASP A 15 -0.05 -0.65 4.96
C ASP A 15 1.05 0.40 4.71
N VAL A 16 0.74 1.47 3.97
CA VAL A 16 1.68 2.58 3.74
C VAL A 16 2.02 3.28 5.06
N ALA A 17 1.04 3.48 5.94
CA ALA A 17 1.28 4.01 7.28
C ALA A 17 2.16 3.07 8.12
N ALA A 18 1.92 1.76 8.08
CA ALA A 18 2.76 0.76 8.73
C ALA A 18 4.22 0.86 8.26
N ASN A 19 4.44 0.92 6.94
CA ASN A 19 5.78 1.08 6.36
C ASN A 19 6.45 2.41 6.75
N ALA A 20 5.68 3.49 6.86
CA ALA A 20 6.18 4.78 7.33
C ALA A 20 6.68 4.70 8.78
N LEU A 21 5.90 4.08 9.67
CA LEU A 21 6.28 3.86 11.06
C LEU A 21 7.46 2.89 11.18
N LEU A 22 7.48 1.85 10.35
CA LEU A 22 8.57 0.87 10.32
C LEU A 22 9.88 1.53 9.94
N LYS A 23 9.88 2.39 8.92
CA LYS A 23 11.05 3.21 8.55
C LYS A 23 11.50 4.11 9.71
N ARG A 24 10.55 4.69 10.43
CA ARG A 24 10.82 5.49 11.64
C ARG A 24 11.38 4.69 12.80
N SER A 25 11.13 3.38 12.84
CA SER A 25 11.60 2.50 13.91
C SER A 25 13.10 2.23 13.89
N ASP A 26 13.82 2.64 12.84
CA ASP A 26 15.24 2.36 12.63
C ASP A 26 15.55 0.85 12.79
N GLY A 27 14.78 0.01 12.09
CA GLY A 27 14.92 -1.45 12.16
C GLY A 27 14.59 -2.02 13.54
N PHE A 28 13.51 -1.53 14.17
CA PHE A 28 13.07 -1.91 15.52
C PHE A 28 13.98 -1.45 16.67
N ARG A 29 14.98 -0.60 16.44
CA ARG A 29 15.70 0.08 17.53
C ARG A 29 14.76 0.92 18.39
N GLN A 30 13.77 1.56 17.77
CA GLN A 30 12.68 2.22 18.48
C GLN A 30 11.47 1.28 18.54
N TRP A 31 11.24 0.72 19.73
CA TRP A 31 10.24 -0.32 19.95
C TRP A 31 8.80 0.18 19.74
N VAL A 32 8.49 1.41 20.15
CA VAL A 32 7.14 1.99 20.03
C VAL A 32 6.67 2.08 18.56
N PRO A 33 7.39 2.75 17.64
CA PRO A 33 7.00 2.79 16.24
C PRO A 33 7.07 1.42 15.57
N GLY A 34 7.99 0.54 15.97
CA GLY A 34 8.08 -0.84 15.44
C GLY A 34 6.87 -1.70 15.77
N VAL A 35 6.43 -1.71 17.03
CA VAL A 35 5.24 -2.46 17.46
C VAL A 35 3.98 -1.90 16.82
N LEU A 36 3.86 -0.57 16.74
CA LEU A 36 2.71 0.07 16.12
C LEU A 36 2.66 -0.22 14.61
N ALA A 37 3.79 -0.23 13.91
CA ALA A 37 3.87 -0.65 12.51
C ALA A 37 3.36 -2.08 12.32
N LEU A 38 3.77 -3.01 13.19
CA LEU A 38 3.35 -4.41 13.12
C LEU A 38 1.82 -4.53 13.33
N LEU A 39 1.26 -3.81 14.30
CA LEU A 39 -0.18 -3.78 14.54
C LEU A 39 -0.94 -3.24 13.32
N LEU A 40 -0.48 -2.14 12.71
CA LEU A 40 -1.12 -1.60 11.51
C LEU A 40 -1.06 -2.58 10.34
N VAL A 41 0.07 -3.26 10.13
CA VAL A 41 0.22 -4.24 9.04
C VAL A 41 -0.76 -5.41 9.25
N VAL A 42 -0.92 -5.89 10.48
CA VAL A 42 -1.89 -6.97 10.79
C VAL A 42 -3.32 -6.52 10.49
N VAL A 43 -3.68 -5.29 10.83
CA VAL A 43 -5.01 -4.72 10.51
C VAL A 43 -5.19 -4.55 8.99
N ALA A 44 -4.16 -4.07 8.29
CA ALA A 44 -4.19 -3.93 6.83
C ALA A 44 -4.41 -5.28 6.13
N PHE A 45 -3.65 -6.30 6.52
CA PHE A 45 -3.80 -7.66 6.00
C PHE A 45 -5.15 -8.29 6.38
N GLY A 46 -5.67 -8.00 7.58
CA GLY A 46 -7.02 -8.42 7.98
C GLY A 46 -8.11 -7.85 7.06
N LEU A 47 -8.02 -6.55 6.74
CA LEU A 47 -8.95 -5.87 5.82
C LEU A 47 -8.83 -6.42 4.39
N LEU A 48 -7.60 -6.68 3.93
CA LEU A 48 -7.35 -7.35 2.66
C LEU A 48 -8.02 -8.74 2.64
N GLY A 49 -7.82 -9.54 3.68
CA GLY A 49 -8.44 -10.86 3.84
C GLY A 49 -9.97 -10.82 3.74
N ILE A 50 -10.60 -9.82 4.36
CA ILE A 50 -12.05 -9.62 4.26
C ILE A 50 -12.46 -9.26 2.82
N ALA A 51 -11.69 -8.41 2.14
CA ALA A 51 -11.97 -8.03 0.76
C ALA A 51 -11.85 -9.22 -0.22
N LEU A 52 -10.97 -10.19 0.08
CA LEU A 52 -10.79 -11.41 -0.72
C LEU A 52 -12.01 -12.33 -0.75
N HIS A 53 -12.93 -12.24 0.22
CA HIS A 53 -14.20 -12.98 0.15
C HIS A 53 -15.11 -12.50 -0.98
N SER A 54 -14.91 -11.27 -1.48
CA SER A 54 -15.78 -10.64 -2.49
C SER A 54 -15.08 -10.39 -3.83
N VAL A 55 -13.75 -10.44 -3.87
CA VAL A 55 -12.94 -10.06 -5.03
C VAL A 55 -11.89 -11.14 -5.29
N PRO A 56 -11.67 -11.55 -6.56
CA PRO A 56 -10.60 -12.48 -6.90
C PRO A 56 -9.25 -12.01 -6.36
N LEU A 57 -8.46 -12.96 -5.85
CA LEU A 57 -7.14 -12.70 -5.27
C LEU A 57 -6.27 -11.84 -6.17
N THR A 58 -6.21 -12.17 -7.46
CA THR A 58 -5.42 -11.46 -8.47
C THR A 58 -5.82 -9.99 -8.58
N THR A 59 -7.12 -9.71 -8.62
CA THR A 59 -7.65 -8.34 -8.72
C THR A 59 -7.44 -7.55 -7.43
N ALA A 60 -7.63 -8.19 -6.28
CA ALA A 60 -7.40 -7.59 -4.97
C ALA A 60 -5.94 -7.20 -4.78
N TYR A 61 -5.01 -8.11 -5.03
CA TYR A 61 -3.56 -7.85 -4.93
C TYR A 61 -3.08 -6.81 -5.93
N ALA A 62 -3.58 -6.85 -7.17
CA ALA A 62 -3.23 -5.85 -8.17
C ALA A 62 -3.68 -4.44 -7.73
N THR A 63 -4.92 -4.30 -7.27
CA THR A 63 -5.47 -3.02 -6.81
C THR A 63 -4.78 -2.52 -5.54
N TRP A 64 -4.62 -3.40 -4.53
CA TRP A 64 -3.93 -3.07 -3.28
C TRP A 64 -2.48 -2.65 -3.53
N GLY A 65 -1.75 -3.40 -4.36
CA GLY A 65 -0.37 -3.10 -4.73
C GLY A 65 -0.23 -1.78 -5.50
N ALA A 66 -1.09 -1.51 -6.47
CA ALA A 66 -1.06 -0.24 -7.21
C ALA A 66 -1.32 0.98 -6.32
N VAL A 67 -2.33 0.90 -5.45
CA VAL A 67 -2.63 1.99 -4.51
C VAL A 67 -1.48 2.17 -3.51
N GLY A 68 -0.97 1.08 -2.94
CA GLY A 68 0.17 1.11 -2.02
C GLY A 68 1.43 1.71 -2.66
N LEU A 69 1.71 1.36 -3.92
CA LEU A 69 2.86 1.87 -4.67
C LEU A 69 2.77 3.39 -4.89
N VAL A 70 1.60 3.89 -5.33
CA VAL A 70 1.37 5.32 -5.55
C VAL A 70 1.48 6.10 -4.24
N LEU A 71 0.84 5.62 -3.19
CA LEU A 71 0.88 6.26 -1.88
C LEU A 71 2.29 6.26 -1.28
N THR A 72 3.03 5.16 -1.40
CA THR A 72 4.43 5.10 -0.94
C THR A 72 5.33 6.04 -1.73
N ALA A 73 5.15 6.14 -3.05
CA ALA A 73 5.90 7.10 -3.87
C ALA A 73 5.63 8.55 -3.46
N LEU A 74 4.36 8.90 -3.21
CA LEU A 74 3.99 10.22 -2.70
C LEU A 74 4.58 10.48 -1.31
N LEU A 75 4.50 9.49 -0.42
CA LEU A 75 5.02 9.58 0.93
C LEU A 75 6.54 9.78 0.93
N SER A 76 7.29 8.99 0.16
CA SER A 76 8.75 9.12 0.02
C SER A 76 9.16 10.49 -0.54
N ARG A 77 8.35 11.08 -1.44
CA ARG A 77 8.57 12.45 -1.92
C ARG A 77 8.43 13.47 -0.78
N THR A 78 7.45 13.30 0.10
CA THR A 78 7.18 14.23 1.21
C THR A 78 8.10 14.06 2.40
N LEU A 79 8.44 12.83 2.79
CA LEU A 79 9.25 12.53 3.96
C LEU A 79 10.75 12.62 3.67
N ASP A 80 11.19 12.05 2.55
CA ASP A 80 12.62 11.94 2.23
C ASP A 80 13.09 13.03 1.25
N GLY A 81 12.17 13.88 0.78
CA GLY A 81 12.47 14.88 -0.26
C GLY A 81 12.91 14.26 -1.60
N THR A 82 12.68 12.95 -1.79
CA THR A 82 13.19 12.22 -2.95
C THR A 82 12.51 12.74 -4.21
N ARG A 83 13.29 13.34 -5.11
CA ARG A 83 12.79 13.75 -6.43
C ARG A 83 12.65 12.50 -7.30
N LEU A 84 11.41 12.00 -7.45
CA LEU A 84 11.13 10.97 -8.43
C LEU A 84 11.48 11.48 -9.84
N THR A 85 12.44 10.84 -10.49
CA THR A 85 12.84 11.09 -11.88
C THR A 85 11.67 10.80 -12.82
N ALA A 86 11.65 11.38 -14.02
CA ALA A 86 10.61 11.13 -15.03
C ALA A 86 10.43 9.63 -15.35
N GLY A 87 11.52 8.85 -15.34
CA GLY A 87 11.47 7.39 -15.50
C GLY A 87 10.77 6.65 -14.35
N ALA A 88 10.88 7.15 -13.11
CA ALA A 88 10.19 6.55 -11.96
C ALA A 88 8.67 6.79 -12.04
N TRP A 89 8.25 7.96 -12.51
CA TRP A 89 6.84 8.25 -12.81
C TRP A 89 6.30 7.36 -13.93
N LEU A 90 7.07 7.16 -15.00
CA LEU A 90 6.68 6.25 -16.09
C LEU A 90 6.52 4.81 -15.59
N GLY A 91 7.44 4.33 -14.75
CA GLY A 91 7.36 3.01 -14.12
C GLY A 91 6.12 2.87 -13.23
N LEU A 92 5.79 3.89 -12.44
CA LEU A 92 4.58 3.94 -11.62
C LEU A 92 3.30 3.86 -12.47
N PHE A 93 3.26 4.60 -13.58
CA PHE A 93 2.14 4.55 -14.53
C PHE A 93 2.00 3.19 -15.22
N LEU A 94 3.11 2.55 -15.58
CA LEU A 94 3.09 1.21 -16.17
C LEU A 94 2.59 0.14 -15.19
N MET A 95 3.06 0.19 -13.93
CA MET A 95 2.61 -0.75 -12.89
C MET A 95 1.13 -0.59 -12.56
N THR A 96 0.68 0.65 -12.35
CA THR A 96 -0.74 0.93 -12.08
C THR A 96 -1.63 0.63 -13.29
N GLY A 97 -1.17 0.90 -14.51
CA GLY A 97 -1.88 0.59 -15.75
C GLY A 97 -2.11 -0.91 -15.96
N SER A 98 -1.19 -1.77 -15.51
CA SER A 98 -1.36 -3.22 -15.59
C SER A 98 -2.61 -3.73 -14.84
N VAL A 99 -2.97 -3.06 -13.74
CA VAL A 99 -4.16 -3.39 -12.94
C VAL A 99 -5.46 -3.14 -13.70
N LEU A 100 -5.49 -2.09 -14.52
CA LEU A 100 -6.63 -1.74 -15.37
C LEU A 100 -6.85 -2.78 -16.47
N VAL A 101 -5.77 -3.33 -17.03
CA VAL A 101 -5.84 -4.41 -18.03
C VAL A 101 -6.34 -5.70 -17.40
N LEU A 102 -5.91 -6.00 -16.16
CA LEU A 102 -6.29 -7.20 -15.42
C LEU A 102 -7.77 -7.21 -14.98
N HIS A 103 -8.42 -6.05 -14.96
CA HIS A 103 -9.83 -5.92 -14.57
C HIS A 103 -10.81 -6.11 -15.75
N ARG A 104 -10.32 -6.45 -16.95
CA ARG A 104 -11.10 -6.90 -18.11
C ARG A 104 -11.00 -8.40 -18.29
#